data_AF-A0A1M5Q6W3-F1
#
_entry.id   AF-A0A1M5Q6W3-F1
#
_cell.length_a   1.000
_cell.length_b   1.000
_cell.length_c   1.000
_cell.angle_alpha   90.00
_cell.angle_beta   90.00
_cell.angle_gamma   90.00
#
_symmetry.space_group_name_H-M   'P 1'
#
loop_
_entity.id
_entity.type
_entity.pdbx_description
1 polymer ?
#
loop_
_entity_poly.entity_id
_entity_poly.type
_entity_poly.pdbx_seq_one_letter_code
_entity_poly.pdbx_strand_id
1 'polypeptide(L)'
;MAGFFKYVFTCCAVIIASAGPGRSENWLLVQTNVFPAGCPSLVDCIDASTQELRNLMALDPEETTAFLDVIAQLSDVEDIPDLPAASMPADFPLMDIVPRLQMLEVQGKEDALRGLPGIYFDAARVAGDGLPEVFASYFTDMLTTAGIPVLTEEEALLLPGAARMSVSLSLTRDNAGCIFPFRASLSLKEEVVLVRDPSIKLETTTWSMSVAQNFTNTNFTAEMALRDAAQRFIDDYKNANAI
;
A
#
# COMPACT_ATOMS: atom_id res chain seq x y z
N MET A 1 32.14 20.24 -2.25
CA MET A 1 30.74 20.41 -1.82
C MET A 1 30.00 19.17 -2.26
N ALA A 2 29.79 18.23 -1.33
CA ALA A 2 29.03 17.02 -1.60
C ALA A 2 27.54 17.38 -1.64
N GLY A 3 26.86 17.04 -2.73
CA GLY A 3 25.42 17.22 -2.87
C GLY A 3 24.69 16.19 -2.01
N PHE A 4 24.12 16.63 -0.90
CA PHE A 4 23.14 15.83 -0.15
C PHE A 4 21.90 15.63 -1.02
N PHE A 5 21.76 14.44 -1.59
CA PHE A 5 20.51 14.02 -2.23
C PHE A 5 19.43 13.88 -1.15
N LYS A 6 18.33 14.63 -1.28
CA LYS A 6 17.16 14.54 -0.41
C LYS A 6 16.33 13.32 -0.84
N TYR A 7 16.63 12.15 -0.29
CA TYR A 7 15.77 10.99 -0.42
C TYR A 7 14.64 11.06 0.61
N VAL A 8 13.41 10.79 0.19
CA VAL A 8 12.27 10.56 1.09
C VAL A 8 11.94 9.08 1.00
N PHE A 9 12.16 8.34 2.09
CA PHE A 9 11.83 6.93 2.19
C PHE A 9 10.36 6.78 2.54
N THR A 10 9.56 6.21 1.63
CA THR A 10 8.24 5.65 1.97
C THR A 10 8.42 4.14 1.98
N CYS A 11 8.54 3.56 3.17
CA CYS A 11 9.03 2.19 3.33
C CYS A 11 7.85 1.20 3.41
N CYS A 12 7.60 0.46 2.34
CA CYS A 12 6.96 -0.85 2.42
C CYS A 12 8.09 -1.89 2.42
N ALA A 13 8.49 -2.36 3.61
CA ALA A 13 9.52 -3.38 3.73
C ALA A 13 8.89 -4.77 3.55
N VAL A 14 9.27 -5.49 2.50
CA VAL A 14 8.97 -6.91 2.36
C VAL A 14 10.25 -7.68 2.67
N ILE A 15 10.26 -8.41 3.78
CA ILE A 15 11.38 -9.29 4.15
C ILE A 15 11.23 -10.59 3.37
N ILE A 16 12.17 -10.89 2.49
CA ILE A 16 12.18 -12.15 1.74
C ILE A 16 13.35 -12.98 2.27
N ALA A 17 13.07 -13.91 3.19
CA ALA A 17 14.04 -14.90 3.61
C ALA A 17 14.13 -16.02 2.57
N SER A 18 15.27 -16.20 1.91
CA SER A 18 15.54 -17.40 1.11
C SER A 18 16.45 -18.34 1.89
N ALA A 19 15.93 -19.50 2.30
CA ALA A 19 16.71 -20.54 2.97
C ALA A 19 17.46 -21.39 1.93
N GLY A 20 18.66 -20.94 1.53
CA GLY A 20 19.64 -21.77 0.82
C GLY A 20 20.66 -22.37 1.78
N PRO A 21 21.20 -23.59 1.53
CA PRO A 21 22.22 -24.19 2.37
C PRO A 21 23.57 -23.49 2.15
N GLY A 22 23.78 -22.38 2.87
CA GLY A 22 25.02 -21.62 2.85
C GLY A 22 24.76 -20.12 2.98
N ARG A 23 24.70 -19.63 4.23
CA ARG A 23 24.36 -18.27 4.66
C ARG A 23 22.91 -17.87 4.35
N SER A 24 22.13 -17.60 5.39
CA SER A 24 20.91 -16.82 5.27
C SER A 24 21.31 -15.40 4.86
N GLU A 25 21.28 -15.11 3.58
CA GLU A 25 21.33 -13.74 3.11
C GLU A 25 19.92 -13.17 3.31
N ASN A 26 19.78 -12.27 4.28
CA ASN A 26 18.54 -11.56 4.51
C ASN A 26 18.40 -10.52 3.41
N TRP A 27 17.60 -10.83 2.40
CA TRP A 27 17.25 -9.89 1.34
C TRP A 27 16.05 -9.09 1.83
N LEU A 28 16.20 -7.78 1.88
CA LEU A 28 15.10 -6.89 2.23
C LEU A 28 14.85 -5.97 1.05
N LEU A 29 13.61 -6.06 0.55
CA LEU A 29 13.13 -5.31 -0.58
C LEU A 29 12.77 -3.91 -0.09
N VAL A 30 13.53 -2.90 -0.51
CA VAL A 30 13.21 -1.51 -0.21
C VAL A 30 12.64 -0.88 -1.47
N GLN A 31 11.39 -0.44 -1.40
CA GLN A 31 10.81 0.46 -2.39
C GLN A 31 11.26 1.88 -2.04
N THR A 32 12.05 2.49 -2.91
CA THR A 32 12.44 3.91 -2.79
C THR A 32 11.83 4.71 -3.93
N ASN A 33 11.33 5.91 -3.62
CA ASN A 33 10.81 6.83 -4.62
C ASN A 33 11.91 7.82 -5.00
N VAL A 34 12.37 7.77 -6.25
CA VAL A 34 13.34 8.74 -6.78
C VAL A 34 12.60 9.88 -7.45
N PHE A 35 12.88 11.11 -7.03
CA PHE A 35 12.25 12.31 -7.57
C PHE A 35 13.13 12.94 -8.68
N PRO A 36 12.53 13.45 -9.77
CA PRO A 36 13.25 14.16 -10.82
C PRO A 36 14.07 15.34 -10.29
N ALA A 37 15.24 15.58 -10.89
CA ALA A 37 16.04 16.76 -10.58
C ALA A 37 15.25 18.04 -10.95
N GLY A 38 15.15 18.99 -10.01
CA GLY A 38 14.44 20.26 -10.23
C GLY A 38 12.99 20.28 -9.76
N CYS A 39 12.53 19.28 -9.01
CA CYS A 39 11.21 19.31 -8.39
C CYS A 39 11.06 20.50 -7.42
N PRO A 40 10.13 21.44 -7.70
CA PRO A 40 9.91 22.60 -6.84
C PRO A 40 9.33 22.21 -5.48
N SER A 41 8.60 21.10 -5.42
CA SER A 41 8.17 20.45 -4.18
C SER A 41 8.15 18.92 -4.34
N LEU A 42 8.26 18.20 -3.23
CA LEU A 42 8.15 16.73 -3.20
C LEU A 42 6.74 16.24 -3.61
N VAL A 43 5.71 17.05 -3.39
CA VAL A 43 4.32 16.65 -3.63
C VAL A 43 3.95 16.74 -5.10
N ASP A 44 4.43 17.76 -5.81
CA ASP A 44 4.18 17.92 -7.25
C ASP A 44 4.83 16.82 -8.09
N CYS A 45 5.76 16.07 -7.50
CA CYS A 45 6.53 15.03 -8.16
C CYS A 45 6.25 13.62 -7.64
N ILE A 46 5.26 13.44 -6.76
CA ILE A 46 4.87 12.10 -6.30
C ILE A 46 4.46 11.21 -7.49
N ASP A 47 3.65 11.75 -8.41
CA ASP A 47 3.20 11.01 -9.61
C ASP A 47 4.33 10.79 -10.63
N ALA A 48 5.43 11.54 -10.51
CA ALA A 48 6.63 11.41 -11.33
C ALA A 48 7.74 10.58 -10.65
N SER A 49 7.48 10.06 -9.45
CA SER A 49 8.47 9.26 -8.74
C SER A 49 8.60 7.88 -9.37
N THR A 50 9.84 7.41 -9.49
CA THR A 50 10.12 6.05 -9.96
C THR A 50 10.43 5.15 -8.77
N GLN A 51 9.83 3.96 -8.75
CA GLN A 51 10.14 2.95 -7.76
C GLN A 51 11.48 2.30 -8.08
N GLU A 52 12.44 2.41 -7.17
CA GLU A 52 13.71 1.69 -7.25
C GLU A 52 13.77 0.60 -6.19
N LEU A 53 14.13 -0.60 -6.65
CA LEU A 53 14.47 -1.75 -5.82
C LEU A 53 15.93 -1.64 -5.39
N ARG A 54 16.21 -1.65 -4.08
CA ARG A 54 17.58 -1.63 -3.58
C ARG A 54 17.95 -2.86 -2.79
N ASN A 55 19.20 -3.31 -2.98
CA ASN A 55 19.83 -4.33 -2.17
C ASN A 55 20.51 -3.66 -0.97
N LEU A 56 20.09 -4.00 0.25
CA LEU A 56 20.69 -3.48 1.48
C LEU A 56 22.17 -3.81 1.64
N MET A 57 22.65 -4.92 1.05
CA MET A 57 24.08 -5.25 1.05
C MET A 57 24.92 -4.31 0.18
N ALA A 58 24.28 -3.48 -0.66
CA ALA A 58 24.93 -2.46 -1.46
C ALA A 58 24.92 -1.07 -0.81
N LEU A 59 24.21 -0.90 0.31
CA LEU A 59 24.25 0.33 1.10
C LEU A 59 25.53 0.37 1.93
N ASP A 60 26.04 1.57 2.19
CA ASP A 60 27.14 1.72 3.13
C ASP A 60 26.66 1.51 4.59
N PRO A 61 27.58 1.31 5.56
CA PRO A 61 27.19 1.04 6.95
C PRO A 61 26.38 2.18 7.60
N GLU A 62 26.59 3.43 7.21
CA GLU A 62 25.88 4.60 7.74
C GLU A 62 24.44 4.62 7.21
N GLU A 63 24.27 4.44 5.90
CA GLU A 63 22.97 4.29 5.24
C GLU A 63 22.18 3.09 5.79
N THR A 64 22.85 1.97 6.02
CA THR A 64 22.24 0.76 6.59
C THR A 64 21.72 1.01 8.00
N THR A 65 22.49 1.70 8.84
CA THR A 65 22.10 2.02 10.23
C THR A 65 20.89 2.96 10.24
N ALA A 66 20.96 4.06 9.48
CA ALA A 66 19.86 5.02 9.37
C ALA A 66 18.57 4.37 8.87
N PHE A 67 18.68 3.44 7.91
CA PHE A 67 17.56 2.71 7.38
C PHE A 67 16.94 1.73 8.40
N LEU A 68 17.76 0.97 9.14
CA LEU A 68 17.29 0.07 10.19
C LEU A 68 16.63 0.82 11.34
N ASP A 69 17.11 2.01 11.70
CA ASP A 69 16.49 2.88 12.70
C ASP A 69 15.08 3.32 12.27
N VAL A 70 14.87 3.61 10.97
CA VAL A 70 13.54 3.93 10.42
C VAL A 70 12.63 2.71 10.45
N ILE A 71 13.12 1.53 10.06
CA ILE A 71 12.31 0.29 10.17
C ILE A 71 11.93 0.04 11.63
N ALA A 72 12.87 0.13 12.57
CA ALA A 72 12.63 -0.10 13.99
C ALA A 72 11.53 0.83 14.54
N GLN A 73 11.52 2.09 14.11
CA GLN A 73 10.47 3.06 14.45
C GLN A 73 9.11 2.76 13.81
N LEU A 74 9.09 2.16 12.61
CA LEU A 74 7.86 1.79 11.90
C LEU A 74 7.29 0.43 12.35
N SER A 75 8.14 -0.48 12.82
CA SER A 75 7.75 -1.82 13.31
C SER A 75 7.14 -1.82 14.71
N ASP A 76 7.12 -0.67 15.41
CA ASP A 76 6.48 -0.49 16.71
C ASP A 76 4.94 -0.34 16.62
N VAL A 77 4.37 -0.62 15.44
CA VAL A 77 2.92 -0.69 15.20
C VAL A 77 2.48 -2.16 15.27
N GLU A 78 1.99 -2.55 16.45
CA GLU A 78 1.75 -3.93 16.91
C GLU A 78 0.45 -4.59 16.38
N ASP A 79 0.43 -5.93 16.51
CA ASP A 79 -0.68 -6.90 16.45
C ASP A 79 -1.37 -7.24 15.11
N ILE A 80 -0.73 -8.12 14.34
CA ILE A 80 -1.43 -9.04 13.42
C ILE A 80 -1.10 -10.48 13.84
N PRO A 81 -2.08 -11.28 14.30
CA PRO A 81 -1.84 -12.68 14.65
C PRO A 81 -1.53 -13.52 13.41
N ASP A 82 -0.42 -14.26 13.46
CA ASP A 82 -0.10 -15.29 12.45
C ASP A 82 -1.18 -16.37 12.46
N LEU A 83 -1.95 -16.47 11.37
CA LEU A 83 -2.85 -17.61 11.16
C LEU A 83 -2.03 -18.86 10.85
N PRO A 84 -2.42 -20.04 11.37
CA PRO A 84 -1.69 -21.29 11.11
C PRO A 84 -1.71 -21.58 9.61
N ALA A 85 -0.51 -21.69 9.02
CA ALA A 85 -0.32 -22.10 7.64
C ALA A 85 -1.03 -23.45 7.44
N ALA A 86 -2.15 -23.45 6.71
CA ALA A 86 -2.77 -24.68 6.29
C ALA A 86 -1.77 -25.42 5.39
N SER A 87 -1.29 -26.57 5.85
CA SER A 87 -0.33 -27.39 5.13
C SER A 87 -0.94 -27.83 3.79
N MET A 88 -0.49 -27.24 2.69
CA MET A 88 -0.80 -27.77 1.36
C MET A 88 -0.21 -29.18 1.23
N PRO A 89 -0.87 -30.10 0.50
CA PRO A 89 -0.29 -31.40 0.17
C PRO A 89 1.08 -31.20 -0.51
N ALA A 90 2.10 -31.94 -0.06
CA ALA A 90 3.48 -31.84 -0.55
C ALA A 90 3.63 -32.18 -2.06
N ASP A 91 2.56 -32.68 -2.67
CA ASP A 91 2.43 -33.28 -3.97
C ASP A 91 1.56 -32.45 -4.94
N PHE A 92 1.14 -31.23 -4.57
CA PHE A 92 0.53 -30.31 -5.53
C PHE A 92 1.61 -29.70 -6.43
N PRO A 93 1.57 -29.88 -7.76
CA PRO A 93 2.61 -29.40 -8.68
C PRO A 93 2.46 -27.90 -8.95
N LEU A 94 2.57 -27.06 -7.89
CA LEU A 94 2.53 -25.61 -7.99
C LEU A 94 3.61 -25.08 -8.94
N MET A 95 4.75 -25.76 -9.06
CA MET A 95 5.83 -25.34 -9.96
C MET A 95 5.46 -25.40 -11.44
N ASP A 96 4.47 -26.21 -11.83
CA ASP A 96 4.04 -26.31 -13.22
C ASP A 96 3.24 -25.08 -13.68
N ILE A 97 2.74 -24.26 -12.74
CA ILE A 97 2.04 -23.00 -13.06
C ILE A 97 3.00 -21.82 -13.25
N VAL A 98 4.22 -21.91 -12.72
CA VAL A 98 5.20 -20.78 -12.74
C VAL A 98 5.48 -20.28 -14.16
N PRO A 99 5.74 -21.13 -15.17
CA PRO A 99 5.93 -20.65 -16.54
C PRO A 99 4.71 -19.90 -17.08
N ARG A 100 3.50 -20.30 -16.69
CA ARG A 100 2.25 -19.66 -17.10
C ARG A 100 2.06 -18.31 -16.42
N LEU A 101 2.37 -18.20 -15.13
CA LEU A 101 2.32 -16.95 -14.39
C LEU A 101 3.36 -15.95 -14.92
N GLN A 102 4.54 -16.41 -15.31
CA GLN A 102 5.60 -15.56 -15.86
C GLN A 102 5.25 -14.98 -17.25
N MET A 103 4.33 -15.61 -17.97
CA MET A 103 3.82 -15.11 -19.25
C MET A 103 2.70 -14.07 -19.09
N LEU A 104 2.18 -13.86 -17.87
CA LEU A 104 1.19 -12.81 -17.63
C LEU A 104 1.84 -11.44 -17.81
N GLU A 105 1.12 -10.55 -18.47
CA GLU A 105 1.53 -9.17 -18.63
C GLU A 105 1.42 -8.42 -17.29
N VAL A 106 2.43 -7.61 -16.97
CA VAL A 106 2.40 -6.72 -15.81
C VAL A 106 1.30 -5.69 -16.03
N GLN A 107 0.30 -5.72 -15.15
CA GLN A 107 -0.86 -4.83 -15.24
C GLN A 107 -0.64 -3.53 -14.46
N GLY A 108 -1.46 -2.52 -14.75
CA GLY A 108 -1.46 -1.26 -14.03
C GLY A 108 -2.14 -1.38 -12.66
N LYS A 109 -1.99 -0.34 -11.82
CA LYS A 109 -2.64 -0.28 -10.49
C LYS A 109 -4.17 -0.36 -10.57
N GLU A 110 -4.77 0.08 -11.67
CA GLU A 110 -6.22 0.10 -11.87
C GLU A 110 -6.77 -1.30 -12.14
N ASP A 111 -5.98 -2.16 -12.79
CA ASP A 111 -6.37 -3.53 -13.09
C ASP A 111 -6.54 -4.41 -11.84
N ALA A 112 -5.91 -4.03 -10.72
CA ALA A 112 -6.12 -4.66 -9.42
C ALA A 112 -7.58 -4.53 -8.93
N LEU A 113 -8.32 -3.53 -9.42
CA LEU A 113 -9.72 -3.32 -9.05
C LEU A 113 -10.71 -4.17 -9.85
N ARG A 114 -10.22 -4.95 -10.83
CA ARG A 114 -11.08 -5.76 -11.71
C ARG A 114 -11.62 -6.97 -10.95
N GLY A 115 -12.94 -7.15 -10.98
CA GLY A 115 -13.58 -8.35 -10.45
C GLY A 115 -13.49 -8.52 -8.93
N LEU A 116 -13.31 -7.42 -8.17
CA LEU A 116 -13.28 -7.45 -6.72
C LEU A 116 -14.56 -8.13 -6.17
N PRO A 117 -14.44 -9.23 -5.40
CA PRO A 117 -15.59 -9.96 -4.88
C PRO A 117 -16.25 -9.24 -3.69
N GLY A 118 -15.52 -8.32 -3.06
CA GLY A 118 -16.00 -7.48 -1.97
C GLY A 118 -14.84 -6.81 -1.24
N ILE A 119 -15.16 -5.82 -0.42
CA ILE A 119 -14.21 -5.04 0.36
C ILE A 119 -14.62 -5.06 1.83
N TYR A 120 -13.69 -5.45 2.70
CA TYR A 120 -13.79 -5.14 4.11
C TYR A 120 -13.25 -3.73 4.36
N PHE A 121 -14.03 -2.92 5.07
CA PHE A 121 -13.65 -1.57 5.47
C PHE A 121 -13.94 -1.38 6.96
N ASP A 122 -12.88 -1.26 7.75
CA ASP A 122 -12.99 -1.02 9.19
C ASP A 122 -13.21 0.48 9.46
N ALA A 123 -14.49 0.85 9.51
CA ALA A 123 -14.93 2.21 9.82
C ALA A 123 -14.46 2.73 11.19
N ALA A 124 -14.23 1.84 12.16
CA ALA A 124 -13.80 2.21 13.50
C ALA A 124 -12.29 2.53 13.55
N ARG A 125 -11.52 2.00 12.59
CA ARG A 125 -10.07 2.17 12.48
C ARG A 125 -9.63 3.27 11.51
N VAL A 126 -10.53 4.17 11.10
CA VAL A 126 -10.10 5.39 10.37
C VAL A 126 -9.11 6.15 11.26
N ALA A 127 -7.82 6.05 10.97
CA ALA A 127 -6.78 6.61 11.81
C ALA A 127 -6.81 8.14 11.72
N GLY A 128 -7.10 8.83 12.84
CA GLY A 128 -7.10 10.29 12.93
C GLY A 128 -8.21 10.85 13.84
N ASP A 129 -7.97 12.00 14.45
CA ASP A 129 -8.92 12.65 15.37
C ASP A 129 -10.18 13.14 14.61
N GLY A 130 -11.33 12.52 14.87
CA GLY A 130 -12.64 13.17 14.73
C GLY A 130 -13.38 13.07 13.39
N LEU A 131 -12.96 12.21 12.44
CA LEU A 131 -13.69 11.97 11.18
C LEU A 131 -14.38 10.58 10.99
N PRO A 132 -14.57 9.66 11.97
CA PRO A 132 -14.84 8.27 11.62
C PRO A 132 -16.25 8.01 11.05
N GLU A 133 -17.32 8.46 11.71
CA GLU A 133 -18.66 7.93 11.43
C GLU A 133 -19.31 8.48 10.15
N VAL A 134 -19.21 9.80 9.92
CA VAL A 134 -19.85 10.44 8.75
C VAL A 134 -19.16 10.01 7.46
N PHE A 135 -17.82 9.99 7.45
CA PHE A 135 -17.08 9.53 6.28
C PHE A 135 -17.27 8.04 6.06
N ALA A 136 -17.26 7.21 7.10
CA ALA A 136 -17.46 5.78 6.95
C ALA A 136 -18.83 5.43 6.37
N SER A 137 -19.89 6.10 6.82
CA SER A 137 -21.24 5.93 6.27
C SER A 137 -21.27 6.35 4.80
N TYR A 138 -20.72 7.52 4.50
CA TYR A 138 -20.62 8.02 3.12
C TYR A 138 -19.87 7.05 2.20
N PHE A 139 -18.73 6.53 2.65
CA PHE A 139 -17.91 5.64 1.83
C PHE A 139 -18.57 4.27 1.62
N THR A 140 -19.19 3.71 2.67
CA THR A 140 -20.01 2.49 2.57
C THR A 140 -21.15 2.65 1.55
N ASP A 141 -21.84 3.80 1.57
CA ASP A 141 -22.91 4.11 0.61
C ASP A 141 -22.36 4.20 -0.83
N MET A 142 -21.17 4.80 -1.00
CA MET A 142 -20.51 4.87 -2.31
C MET A 142 -20.15 3.49 -2.85
N LEU A 143 -19.55 2.62 -2.02
CA LEU A 143 -19.20 1.25 -2.38
C LEU A 143 -20.45 0.48 -2.81
N THR A 144 -21.51 0.53 -1.99
CA THR A 144 -22.79 -0.14 -2.25
C THR A 144 -23.42 0.37 -3.55
N THR A 145 -23.42 1.69 -3.77
CA THR A 145 -23.96 2.32 -4.98
C THR A 145 -23.16 1.95 -6.23
N ALA A 146 -21.85 1.75 -6.11
CA ALA A 146 -20.99 1.28 -7.19
C ALA A 146 -21.12 -0.23 -7.46
N GLY A 147 -21.91 -0.95 -6.67
CA GLY A 147 -22.10 -2.40 -6.80
C GLY A 147 -20.98 -3.22 -6.16
N ILE A 148 -20.15 -2.62 -5.30
CA ILE A 148 -19.08 -3.29 -4.58
C ILE A 148 -19.63 -3.82 -3.25
N PRO A 149 -19.62 -5.14 -3.02
CA PRO A 149 -20.07 -5.71 -1.73
C PRO A 149 -19.19 -5.21 -0.59
N VAL A 150 -19.80 -4.67 0.45
CA VAL A 150 -19.11 -4.33 1.71
C VAL A 150 -19.22 -5.54 2.64
N LEU A 151 -18.08 -6.11 2.99
CA LEU A 151 -17.97 -7.35 3.75
C LEU A 151 -17.81 -7.06 5.24
N THR A 152 -18.25 -7.99 6.09
CA THR A 152 -17.79 -8.05 7.48
C THR A 152 -16.35 -8.57 7.56
N GLU A 153 -15.71 -8.41 8.73
CA GLU A 153 -14.36 -8.95 8.96
C GLU A 153 -14.34 -10.47 8.78
N GLU A 154 -15.34 -11.18 9.31
CA GLU A 154 -15.43 -12.64 9.16
C GLU A 154 -15.66 -13.06 7.71
N GLU A 155 -16.50 -12.33 6.97
CA GLU A 155 -16.74 -12.59 5.55
C GLU A 155 -15.47 -12.41 4.73
N ALA A 156 -14.71 -11.34 4.96
CA ALA A 156 -13.46 -11.10 4.25
C ALA A 156 -12.34 -12.09 4.61
N LEU A 157 -12.35 -12.67 5.80
CA LEU A 157 -11.43 -13.77 6.16
C LEU A 157 -11.75 -15.07 5.43
N LEU A 158 -13.01 -15.30 5.08
CA LEU A 158 -13.48 -16.55 4.47
C LEU A 158 -13.60 -16.48 2.94
N LEU A 159 -13.75 -15.29 2.37
CA LEU A 159 -13.95 -15.08 0.94
C LEU A 159 -12.61 -14.93 0.20
N PRO A 160 -12.24 -15.89 -0.69
CA PRO A 160 -11.00 -15.77 -1.46
C PRO A 160 -10.99 -14.53 -2.35
N GLY A 161 -9.89 -13.78 -2.32
CA GLY A 161 -9.74 -12.55 -3.09
C GLY A 161 -10.49 -11.35 -2.50
N ALA A 162 -11.04 -11.45 -1.29
CA ALA A 162 -11.56 -10.28 -0.58
C ALA A 162 -10.44 -9.27 -0.33
N ALA A 163 -10.75 -7.99 -0.56
CA ALA A 163 -9.81 -6.91 -0.35
C ALA A 163 -10.08 -6.19 0.98
N ARG A 164 -9.05 -5.58 1.56
CA ARG A 164 -9.14 -4.77 2.79
C ARG A 164 -8.84 -3.32 2.48
N MET A 165 -9.79 -2.44 2.72
CA MET A 165 -9.60 -1.00 2.60
C MET A 165 -9.14 -0.42 3.92
N SER A 166 -8.05 0.34 3.89
CA SER A 166 -7.57 1.15 5.00
C SER A 166 -7.68 2.63 4.65
N VAL A 167 -8.10 3.43 5.63
CA VAL A 167 -8.22 4.88 5.53
C VAL A 167 -7.36 5.49 6.62
N SER A 168 -6.50 6.42 6.25
CA SER A 168 -5.70 7.17 7.21
C SER A 168 -5.82 8.67 6.98
N LEU A 169 -5.82 9.40 8.08
CA LEU A 169 -5.77 10.85 8.12
C LEU A 169 -4.64 11.26 9.05
N SER A 170 -3.56 11.74 8.45
CA SER A 170 -2.48 12.39 9.17
C SER A 170 -2.82 13.87 9.32
N LEU A 171 -2.94 14.33 10.56
CA LEU A 171 -3.01 15.76 10.94
C LEU A 171 -1.64 16.31 11.36
N THR A 172 -0.58 15.51 11.19
CA THR A 172 0.76 15.84 11.69
C THR A 172 1.46 16.84 10.78
N ARG A 173 1.95 17.92 11.40
CA ARG A 173 2.85 18.91 10.79
C ARG A 173 4.31 18.44 10.88
N ASP A 174 4.64 17.22 10.45
CA ASP A 174 5.98 16.69 10.75
C ASP A 174 7.00 16.80 9.61
N ASN A 175 8.01 17.61 9.93
CA ASN A 175 9.45 17.44 9.68
C ASN A 175 9.95 17.50 8.23
N ALA A 176 10.08 18.74 7.72
CA ALA A 176 11.15 19.22 6.81
C ALA A 176 10.80 20.58 6.14
N GLY A 177 9.99 21.42 6.78
CA GLY A 177 9.59 22.73 6.23
C GLY A 177 8.41 22.70 5.25
N CYS A 178 7.81 21.53 4.98
CA CYS A 178 6.53 21.43 4.28
C CYS A 178 5.40 21.26 5.30
N ILE A 179 4.65 22.33 5.57
CA ILE A 179 3.53 22.32 6.51
C ILE A 179 2.25 21.98 5.74
N PHE A 180 1.96 20.69 5.55
CA PHE A 180 0.59 20.28 5.20
C PHE A 180 -0.19 20.10 6.51
N PRO A 181 -1.28 20.83 6.74
CA PRO A 181 -2.09 20.66 7.95
C PRO A 181 -2.82 19.33 7.98
N PHE A 182 -3.00 18.66 6.82
CA PHE A 182 -3.46 17.29 6.78
C PHE A 182 -3.05 16.56 5.49
N ARG A 183 -3.07 15.23 5.56
CA ARG A 183 -3.06 14.30 4.43
C ARG A 183 -4.05 13.17 4.69
N ALA A 184 -4.96 12.98 3.75
CA ALA A 184 -5.90 11.86 3.71
C ALA A 184 -5.39 10.79 2.73
N SER A 185 -5.45 9.52 3.09
CA SER A 185 -5.01 8.42 2.24
C SER A 185 -5.97 7.24 2.32
N LEU A 186 -6.25 6.64 1.16
CA LEU A 186 -6.99 5.38 1.02
C LEU A 186 -6.03 4.36 0.40
N SER A 187 -6.04 3.13 0.93
CA SER A 187 -5.24 2.03 0.39
C SER A 187 -6.04 0.73 0.40
N LEU A 188 -6.10 0.07 -0.74
CA LEU A 188 -6.66 -1.27 -0.90
C LEU A 188 -5.53 -2.29 -0.78
N LYS A 189 -5.67 -3.21 0.17
CA LYS A 189 -4.79 -4.36 0.34
C LYS A 189 -5.46 -5.63 -0.16
N GLU A 190 -4.70 -6.44 -0.87
CA GLU A 190 -5.15 -7.72 -1.41
C GLU A 190 -4.08 -8.79 -1.17
N GLU A 191 -4.53 -10.04 -1.23
CA GLU A 191 -3.63 -11.19 -1.23
C GLU A 191 -3.01 -11.37 -2.62
N VAL A 192 -1.68 -11.39 -2.68
CA VAL A 192 -0.92 -11.65 -3.90
C VAL A 192 -0.03 -12.89 -3.71
N VAL A 193 0.24 -13.58 -4.83
CA VAL A 193 1.14 -14.73 -4.85
C VAL A 193 2.43 -14.40 -5.59
N LEU A 194 3.56 -14.91 -5.11
CA LEU A 194 4.84 -14.72 -5.78
C LEU A 194 4.93 -15.63 -7.01
N VAL A 195 5.19 -15.06 -8.19
CA VAL A 195 5.34 -15.84 -9.43
C VAL A 195 6.44 -16.91 -9.30
N ARG A 196 7.57 -16.57 -8.67
CA ARG A 196 8.70 -17.51 -8.47
C ARG A 196 8.38 -18.68 -7.54
N ASP A 197 7.41 -18.49 -6.64
CA ASP A 197 7.01 -19.47 -5.63
C ASP A 197 5.55 -19.21 -5.24
N PRO A 198 4.59 -19.79 -5.98
CA PRO A 198 3.16 -19.54 -5.77
C PRO A 198 2.62 -20.14 -4.47
N SER A 199 3.45 -20.85 -3.69
CA SER A 199 3.10 -21.28 -2.33
C SER A 199 3.19 -20.13 -1.32
N ILE A 200 3.91 -19.06 -1.66
CA ILE A 200 4.02 -17.85 -0.84
C ILE A 200 2.90 -16.89 -1.19
N LYS A 201 2.05 -16.62 -0.20
CA LYS A 201 0.98 -15.63 -0.24
C LYS A 201 1.34 -14.45 0.67
N LEU A 202 1.18 -13.23 0.17
CA LEU A 202 1.46 -11.99 0.89
C LEU A 202 0.23 -11.10 0.82
N GLU A 203 -0.03 -10.33 1.87
CA GLU A 203 -0.95 -9.20 1.79
C GLU A 203 -0.15 -7.95 1.39
N THR A 204 -0.55 -7.27 0.33
CA THR A 204 0.13 -6.03 -0.12
C THR A 204 -0.87 -4.99 -0.58
N THR A 205 -0.45 -3.73 -0.60
CA THR A 205 -1.24 -2.65 -1.19
C THR A 205 -1.19 -2.74 -2.71
N THR A 206 -2.33 -2.96 -3.34
CA THR A 206 -2.47 -3.08 -4.80
C THR A 206 -2.99 -1.80 -5.43
N TRP A 207 -3.75 -1.00 -4.67
CA TRP A 207 -4.21 0.33 -5.05
C TRP A 207 -4.07 1.30 -3.89
N SER A 208 -3.68 2.54 -4.16
CA SER A 208 -3.71 3.61 -3.15
C SER A 208 -3.86 4.99 -3.79
N MET A 209 -4.39 5.90 -2.99
CA MET A 209 -4.53 7.32 -3.32
C MET A 209 -4.26 8.15 -2.07
N SER A 210 -3.59 9.28 -2.22
CA SER A 210 -3.37 10.25 -1.14
C SER A 210 -3.71 11.65 -1.61
N VAL A 211 -4.45 12.39 -0.80
CA VAL A 211 -4.86 13.76 -1.05
C VAL A 211 -4.38 14.62 0.11
N ALA A 212 -3.48 15.56 -0.17
CA ALA A 212 -2.99 16.53 0.81
C ALA A 212 -3.81 17.83 0.76
N GLN A 213 -3.58 18.73 1.71
CA GLN A 213 -4.20 20.05 1.66
C GLN A 213 -3.89 20.75 0.33
N ASN A 214 -4.92 21.36 -0.26
CA ASN A 214 -4.78 22.29 -1.36
C ASN A 214 -4.47 23.71 -0.83
N PHE A 215 -3.23 24.18 -0.96
CA PHE A 215 -2.83 25.54 -0.52
C PHE A 215 -3.50 26.68 -1.30
N THR A 216 -4.06 26.39 -2.49
CA THR A 216 -4.82 27.38 -3.27
C THR A 216 -6.27 27.50 -2.82
N ASN A 217 -6.79 26.52 -2.08
CA ASN A 217 -8.14 26.49 -1.55
C ASN A 217 -8.12 26.34 -0.02
N THR A 218 -8.15 27.47 0.69
CA THR A 218 -8.14 27.50 2.16
C THR A 218 -9.36 26.83 2.80
N ASN A 219 -10.44 26.62 2.04
CA ASN A 219 -11.65 25.95 2.51
C ASN A 219 -11.61 24.43 2.28
N PHE A 220 -10.52 23.90 1.71
CA PHE A 220 -10.37 22.46 1.48
C PHE A 220 -10.08 21.75 2.80
N THR A 221 -11.05 20.97 3.28
CA THR A 221 -10.99 20.27 4.56
C THR A 221 -10.45 18.84 4.41
N ALA A 222 -10.03 18.22 5.51
CA ALA A 222 -9.67 16.81 5.56
C ALA A 222 -10.81 15.89 5.08
N GLU A 223 -12.05 16.22 5.42
CA GLU A 223 -13.22 15.49 4.94
C GLU A 223 -13.37 15.58 3.42
N MET A 224 -13.18 16.76 2.83
CA MET A 224 -13.21 16.92 1.37
C MET A 224 -12.12 16.09 0.70
N ALA A 225 -10.91 16.06 1.27
CA ALA A 225 -9.83 15.24 0.75
C ALA A 225 -10.11 13.73 0.81
N LEU A 226 -10.74 13.26 1.88
CA LEU A 226 -11.21 11.87 2.00
C LEU A 226 -12.30 11.57 0.97
N ARG A 227 -13.25 12.49 0.76
CA ARG A 227 -14.31 12.34 -0.25
C ARG A 227 -13.74 12.32 -1.67
N ASP A 228 -12.75 13.15 -1.97
CA ASP A 228 -12.07 13.14 -3.27
C ASP A 228 -11.31 11.83 -3.51
N ALA A 229 -10.60 11.32 -2.49
CA ALA A 229 -9.93 10.03 -2.57
C ALA A 229 -10.93 8.87 -2.76
N ALA A 230 -12.05 8.88 -2.05
CA ALA A 230 -13.13 7.92 -2.20
C ALA A 230 -13.77 7.98 -3.59
N GLN A 231 -14.04 9.18 -4.12
CA GLN A 231 -14.56 9.35 -5.48
C GLN A 231 -13.58 8.78 -6.50
N ARG A 232 -12.28 9.06 -6.35
CA ARG A 232 -11.26 8.52 -7.24
C ARG A 232 -11.21 6.99 -7.21
N PHE A 233 -11.32 6.38 -6.04
CA PHE A 233 -11.42 4.93 -5.90
C PHE A 233 -12.60 4.36 -6.71
N ILE A 234 -13.79 4.97 -6.58
CA ILE A 234 -14.99 4.52 -7.31
C ILE A 234 -14.84 4.71 -8.82
N ASP A 235 -14.24 5.81 -9.26
CA ASP A 235 -14.01 6.07 -10.68
C ASP A 235 -13.02 5.07 -11.28
N ASP A 236 -11.90 4.81 -10.60
CA ASP A 236 -10.91 3.82 -11.00
C ASP A 236 -11.54 2.41 -11.04
N TYR A 237 -12.36 2.05 -10.04
CA TYR A 237 -13.09 0.77 -10.02
C TYR A 237 -14.03 0.63 -11.22
N LYS A 238 -14.84 1.67 -11.50
CA LYS A 238 -15.77 1.64 -12.64
C LYS A 238 -15.01 1.52 -13.96
N ASN A 239 -13.91 2.24 -14.12
CA ASN A 239 -13.09 2.18 -15.33
C ASN A 239 -12.49 0.77 -15.52
N ALA A 240 -11.98 0.15 -14.45
CA ALA A 240 -11.41 -1.20 -14.50
C ALA A 240 -12.43 -2.30 -14.87
N ASN A 241 -13.73 -2.05 -14.62
CA ASN A 241 -14.84 -2.99 -14.81
C ASN A 241 -15.86 -2.54 -15.89
N ALA A 242 -15.53 -1.57 -16.75
CA ALA A 242 -16.42 -1.06 -17.80
C ALA A 242 -16.50 -1.93 -19.07
N ILE A 243 -15.89 -3.12 -19.07
CA ILE A 243 -15.68 -3.97 -20.25
C ILE A 243 -16.57 -5.21 -20.18
#